data_AF-A0A4U1EVM6-F1
#
_entry.id   AF-A0A4U1EVM6-F1
#
_cell.length_a   1.000
_cell.length_b   1.000
_cell.length_c   1.000
_cell.angle_alpha   90.00
_cell.angle_beta   90.00
_cell.angle_gamma   90.00
#
_symmetry.space_group_name_H-M   'P 1'
#
loop_
_entity.id
_entity.type
_entity.pdbx_description
1 polymer ?
#
loop_
_entity_poly.entity_id
_entity_poly.type
_entity_poly.pdbx_seq_one_letter_code
_entity_poly.pdbx_strand_id
1 'polypeptide(L)'
;MKSTRFEDRKILPSTEAFINEIFRHASFLPFTILHCEGGGMSLTPCGNRQSRMHTTSDTTLNGYFIPRKTCTFINMYQVLTFGMGIQKCLREDVARNEIFIFITTVLQQLKLEKCPEAELDLTPMYGLAMKPTPYQLQVETHST
;
A
#
# COMPACT_ATOMS: atom_id res chain seq x y z
N MET A 1 8.16 -3.27 -28.00
CA MET A 1 8.01 -3.54 -26.54
C MET A 1 6.67 -4.21 -26.29
N LYS A 2 6.59 -5.21 -25.39
CA LYS A 2 5.31 -5.90 -25.09
C LYS A 2 4.44 -5.00 -24.21
N SER A 3 3.18 -4.80 -24.58
CA SER A 3 2.23 -4.06 -23.74
C SER A 3 1.89 -4.90 -22.50
N THR A 4 2.12 -4.33 -21.30
CA THR A 4 1.90 -5.03 -20.03
C THR A 4 0.41 -5.16 -19.74
N ARG A 5 -0.04 -6.38 -19.44
CA ARG A 5 -1.43 -6.69 -19.08
C ARG A 5 -1.54 -7.07 -17.61
N PHE A 6 -2.76 -7.01 -17.06
CA PHE A 6 -3.05 -7.43 -15.69
C PHE A 6 -2.70 -8.92 -15.44
N GLU A 7 -2.74 -9.74 -16.49
CA GLU A 7 -2.39 -11.17 -16.46
C GLU A 7 -0.90 -11.39 -16.17
N ASP A 8 -0.03 -10.45 -16.57
CA ASP A 8 1.42 -10.55 -16.38
C ASP A 8 1.83 -10.37 -14.90
N ARG A 9 0.90 -9.96 -14.01
CA ARG A 9 1.15 -9.82 -12.57
C ARG A 9 1.69 -11.10 -11.94
N LYS A 10 1.16 -12.27 -12.34
CA LYS A 10 1.61 -13.58 -11.83
C LYS A 10 3.01 -13.97 -12.33
N ILE A 11 3.46 -13.34 -13.42
CA ILE A 11 4.74 -13.63 -14.09
C ILE A 11 5.85 -12.74 -13.53
N LEU A 12 5.51 -11.59 -12.95
CA LEU A 12 6.45 -10.57 -12.45
C LEU A 12 6.39 -10.42 -10.93
N PRO A 13 6.86 -11.42 -10.15
CA PRO A 13 6.83 -11.37 -8.69
C PRO A 13 7.70 -10.24 -8.12
N SER A 14 8.80 -9.89 -8.78
CA SER A 14 9.68 -8.79 -8.35
C SER A 14 8.97 -7.43 -8.42
N THR A 15 8.16 -7.20 -9.45
CA THR A 15 7.41 -5.96 -9.59
C THR A 15 6.28 -5.87 -8.57
N GLU A 16 5.61 -6.99 -8.29
CA GLU A 16 4.62 -7.06 -7.20
C GLU A 16 5.26 -6.79 -5.83
N ALA A 17 6.44 -7.36 -5.56
CA ALA A 17 7.19 -7.09 -4.34
C ALA A 17 7.58 -5.61 -4.22
N PHE A 18 8.06 -5.00 -5.30
CA PHE A 18 8.38 -3.58 -5.36
C PHE A 18 7.17 -2.68 -5.08
N ILE A 19 6.02 -2.98 -5.69
CA ILE A 19 4.77 -2.24 -5.48
C ILE A 19 4.31 -2.38 -4.02
N ASN A 20 4.37 -3.58 -3.46
CA ASN A 20 4.03 -3.82 -2.05
C ASN A 20 4.96 -3.04 -1.11
N GLU A 21 6.23 -2.92 -1.46
CA GLU A 21 7.22 -2.16 -0.71
C GLU A 21 6.96 -0.64 -0.79
N ILE A 22 6.55 -0.13 -1.95
CA ILE A 22 6.09 1.25 -2.08
C ILE A 22 4.89 1.50 -1.17
N PHE A 23 3.89 0.61 -1.16
CA PHE A 23 2.74 0.75 -0.27
C PHE A 23 3.11 0.66 1.21
N ARG A 24 4.13 -0.13 1.56
CA ARG A 24 4.67 -0.20 2.92
C ARG A 24 5.27 1.15 3.35
N HIS A 25 6.03 1.79 2.47
CA HIS A 25 6.74 3.03 2.79
C HIS A 25 5.85 4.28 2.66
N ALA A 26 4.96 4.29 1.67
CA ALA A 26 4.09 5.41 1.32
C ALA A 26 2.68 5.27 1.88
N SER A 27 2.49 4.58 3.02
CA SER A 27 1.16 4.33 3.62
C SER A 27 0.27 5.56 3.52
N PHE A 28 -0.68 5.51 2.57
CA PHE A 28 -1.50 6.65 2.15
C PHE A 28 -2.43 7.15 3.26
N LEU A 29 -2.57 6.40 4.35
CA LEU A 29 -3.37 6.75 5.51
C LEU A 29 -2.57 6.33 6.76
N PRO A 30 -1.80 7.23 7.39
CA PRO A 30 -1.12 6.93 8.66
C PRO A 30 -2.13 6.69 9.78
N PHE A 31 -3.37 7.16 9.57
CA PHE A 31 -4.52 6.85 10.39
C PHE A 31 -5.38 5.85 9.62
N THR A 32 -5.30 4.58 10.00
CA THR A 32 -6.41 3.65 9.76
C THR A 32 -7.67 4.36 10.22
N ILE A 33 -8.49 4.79 9.25
CA ILE A 33 -9.79 5.42 9.35
C ILE A 33 -10.26 5.59 10.80
N LEU A 34 -10.09 6.81 11.34
CA LEU A 34 -10.70 7.22 12.60
C LEU A 34 -12.22 7.07 12.46
N HIS A 35 -12.78 5.97 12.97
CA HIS A 35 -14.22 5.85 13.17
C HIS A 35 -14.55 6.03 14.65
N CYS A 36 -15.42 7.01 14.91
CA CYS A 36 -16.14 7.19 16.18
C CYS A 36 -16.85 5.88 16.56
N GLU A 37 -16.97 5.64 17.87
CA GLU A 37 -17.58 4.48 18.52
C GLU A 37 -18.94 4.07 17.93
N GLY A 38 -18.91 3.32 16.83
CA GLY A 38 -20.11 2.98 16.08
C GLY A 38 -19.85 1.86 15.07
N GLY A 39 -19.51 0.66 15.57
CA GLY A 39 -19.71 -0.58 14.82
C GLY A 39 -18.72 -0.94 13.71
N GLY A 40 -17.45 -0.49 13.80
CA GLY A 40 -16.39 -0.87 12.85
C GLY A 40 -15.08 -1.26 13.54
N MET A 41 -14.27 -2.09 12.87
CA MET A 41 -12.99 -2.60 13.37
C MET A 41 -11.99 -1.47 13.63
N SER A 42 -11.77 -1.08 14.88
CA SER A 42 -10.60 -0.30 15.30
C SER A 42 -9.44 -1.25 15.59
N LEU A 43 -8.36 -1.11 14.82
CA LEU A 43 -7.11 -1.86 15.00
C LEU A 43 -6.25 -1.11 16.01
N THR A 44 -6.45 -1.37 17.30
CA THR A 44 -5.62 -0.74 18.34
C THR A 44 -4.26 -1.44 18.41
N PRO A 45 -3.13 -0.71 18.35
CA PRO A 45 -1.80 -1.29 18.54
C PRO A 45 -1.69 -1.91 19.93
N CYS A 46 -1.42 -3.22 20.02
CA CYS A 46 -1.13 -3.85 21.30
C CYS A 46 0.31 -3.59 21.72
N GLY A 47 0.55 -2.47 22.39
CA GLY A 47 1.83 -2.19 23.05
C GLY A 47 3.00 -1.87 22.11
N ASN A 48 4.05 -1.37 22.73
CA ASN A 48 5.26 -0.83 22.11
C ASN A 48 6.02 -1.88 21.27
N ARG A 49 5.96 -1.72 19.94
CA ARG A 49 6.74 -2.42 18.90
C ARG A 49 6.45 -3.93 18.77
N GLN A 50 5.33 -4.28 18.12
CA GLN A 50 5.28 -5.20 16.96
C GLN A 50 3.82 -5.29 16.49
N SER A 51 3.63 -5.52 15.19
CA SER A 51 2.39 -5.65 14.39
C SER A 51 1.30 -6.59 14.96
N ARG A 52 0.81 -6.30 16.16
CA ARG A 52 -0.20 -7.07 16.87
C ARG A 52 -1.47 -6.23 16.97
N MET A 53 -2.51 -6.64 16.25
CA MET A 53 -3.80 -5.97 16.22
C MET A 53 -4.84 -6.82 16.94
N HIS A 54 -5.76 -6.19 17.68
CA HIS A 54 -6.92 -6.86 18.26
C HIS A 54 -8.18 -6.54 17.47
N THR A 55 -9.04 -7.53 17.29
CA THR A 55 -10.40 -7.32 16.78
C THR A 55 -11.27 -6.64 17.83
N THR A 56 -11.96 -5.57 17.45
CA THR A 56 -12.89 -4.84 18.33
C THR A 56 -14.30 -5.38 18.30
N SER A 57 -14.65 -6.14 17.26
CA SER A 57 -15.90 -6.89 17.08
C SER A 57 -15.63 -8.26 16.45
N ASP A 58 -16.60 -9.16 16.52
CA ASP A 58 -16.53 -10.44 15.81
C ASP A 58 -16.49 -10.21 14.30
N THR A 59 -15.57 -10.89 13.59
CA THR A 59 -15.38 -10.68 12.15
C THR A 59 -14.99 -11.99 11.45
N THR A 60 -15.34 -12.12 10.18
CA THR A 60 -14.98 -13.29 9.37
C THR A 60 -13.94 -12.87 8.31
N LEU A 61 -12.75 -13.44 8.36
CA LEU A 61 -11.64 -13.17 7.42
C LEU A 61 -11.35 -14.41 6.59
N ASN A 62 -11.44 -14.31 5.25
CA ASN A 62 -11.19 -15.43 4.33
C ASN A 62 -11.94 -16.73 4.71
N GLY A 63 -13.16 -16.61 5.27
CA GLY A 63 -13.97 -17.74 5.73
C GLY A 63 -13.67 -18.23 7.15
N TYR A 64 -12.68 -17.66 7.84
CA TYR A 64 -12.37 -17.94 9.24
C TYR A 64 -13.09 -16.95 10.16
N PHE A 65 -13.90 -17.46 11.09
CA PHE A 65 -14.53 -16.65 12.13
C PHE A 65 -13.50 -16.29 13.21
N ILE A 66 -13.31 -14.99 13.45
CA ILE A 66 -12.38 -14.42 14.42
C ILE A 66 -13.21 -13.68 15.48
N PRO A 67 -13.25 -14.18 16.73
CA PRO A 67 -13.99 -13.53 17.79
C PRO A 67 -13.33 -12.21 18.24
N ARG A 68 -14.09 -11.37 18.92
CA ARG A 68 -13.64 -10.11 19.52
C ARG A 68 -12.48 -10.33 20.49
N LYS A 69 -11.59 -9.34 20.59
CA LYS A 69 -10.36 -9.32 21.41
C LYS A 69 -9.29 -10.34 21.02
N THR A 70 -9.49 -11.08 19.92
CA THR A 70 -8.46 -11.97 19.41
C THR A 70 -7.34 -11.16 18.78
N CYS A 71 -6.13 -11.42 19.28
CA CYS A 71 -4.90 -10.93 18.68
C CYS A 71 -4.67 -11.69 17.38
N THR A 72 -4.74 -11.00 16.25
CA THR A 72 -4.46 -11.59 14.94
C THR A 72 -3.15 -11.02 14.39
N PHE A 73 -2.29 -11.93 13.95
CA PHE A 73 -1.09 -11.58 13.19
C PHE A 73 -1.51 -11.40 11.74
N ILE A 74 -1.85 -10.17 11.39
CA ILE A 74 -2.28 -9.83 10.04
C ILE A 74 -1.08 -9.26 9.29
N ASN A 75 -0.89 -9.72 8.05
CA ASN A 75 0.08 -9.12 7.16
C ASN A 75 -0.36 -7.69 6.84
N MET A 76 0.18 -6.75 7.60
CA MET A 76 -0.15 -5.33 7.56
C MET A 76 0.02 -4.74 6.14
N TYR A 77 0.93 -5.31 5.34
CA TYR A 77 1.25 -4.87 3.98
C TYR A 77 0.11 -5.09 2.98
N GLN A 78 -0.73 -6.11 3.19
CA GLN A 78 -1.88 -6.39 2.32
C GLN A 78 -3.13 -5.62 2.76
N VAL A 79 -3.17 -5.18 4.01
CA VAL A 79 -4.40 -4.85 4.74
C VAL A 79 -4.52 -3.36 5.05
N LEU A 80 -3.43 -2.61 5.19
CA LEU A 80 -3.53 -1.18 5.53
C LEU A 80 -3.82 -0.27 4.33
N THR A 81 -3.34 -0.60 3.13
CA THR A 81 -3.49 0.30 1.97
C THR A 81 -4.93 0.39 1.48
N PHE A 82 -5.66 -0.72 1.53
CA PHE A 82 -7.03 -0.82 1.03
C PHE A 82 -8.03 -1.19 2.12
N GLY A 83 -7.64 -1.13 3.39
CA GLY A 83 -8.50 -1.48 4.52
C GLY A 83 -8.84 -2.98 4.61
N MET A 84 -9.69 -3.30 5.58
CA MET A 84 -10.08 -4.68 5.89
C MET A 84 -11.56 -4.77 6.27
N GLY A 85 -12.16 -5.94 6.04
CA GLY A 85 -13.55 -6.20 6.43
C GLY A 85 -14.52 -5.24 5.74
N ILE A 86 -15.53 -4.75 6.47
CA ILE A 86 -16.55 -3.83 5.93
C ILE A 86 -15.99 -2.47 5.46
N GLN A 87 -14.79 -2.11 5.92
CA GLN A 87 -14.07 -0.88 5.58
C GLN A 87 -13.05 -1.10 4.46
N LYS A 88 -13.04 -2.30 3.85
CA LYS A 88 -12.18 -2.59 2.70
C LYS A 88 -12.63 -1.74 1.51
N CYS A 89 -11.67 -1.15 0.81
CA CYS A 89 -11.89 -0.45 -0.44
C CYS A 89 -12.52 -1.42 -1.45
N LEU A 90 -13.77 -1.15 -1.83
CA LEU A 90 -14.52 -1.98 -2.79
C LEU A 90 -13.77 -2.18 -4.12
N ARG A 91 -12.91 -1.21 -4.49
CA ARG A 91 -12.12 -1.21 -5.72
C ARG A 91 -10.66 -1.63 -5.53
N GLU A 92 -10.33 -2.36 -4.46
CA GLU A 92 -8.96 -2.81 -4.18
C GLU A 92 -8.30 -3.53 -5.38
N ASP A 93 -8.98 -4.50 -5.97
CA ASP A 93 -8.43 -5.29 -7.08
C ASP A 93 -8.21 -4.43 -8.34
N VAL A 94 -9.12 -3.50 -8.60
CA VAL A 94 -9.01 -2.56 -9.72
C VAL A 94 -7.83 -1.61 -9.50
N ALA A 95 -7.73 -1.02 -8.31
CA ALA A 95 -6.65 -0.10 -7.96
C ALA A 95 -5.27 -0.78 -8.02
N ARG A 96 -5.16 -2.04 -7.54
CA ARG A 96 -3.90 -2.79 -7.66
C ARG A 96 -3.52 -3.06 -9.11
N ASN A 97 -4.48 -3.39 -9.97
CA ASN A 97 -4.22 -3.65 -11.39
C ASN A 97 -3.81 -2.36 -12.13
N GLU A 98 -4.49 -1.24 -11.85
CA GLU A 98 -4.13 0.06 -12.42
C GLU A 98 -2.71 0.49 -12.00
N ILE A 99 -2.38 0.37 -10.71
CA ILE A 99 -1.05 0.70 -10.19
C ILE A 99 0.01 -0.22 -10.77
N PHE A 100 -0.28 -1.51 -10.92
CA PHE A 100 0.62 -2.44 -11.58
C PHE A 100 0.92 -2.04 -13.02
N ILE A 101 -0.11 -1.77 -13.83
CA ILE A 101 0.06 -1.34 -15.23
C ILE A 101 0.81 -0.01 -15.30
N PHE A 102 0.49 0.95 -14.43
CA PHE A 102 1.16 2.24 -14.39
C PHE A 102 2.65 2.11 -14.07
N ILE A 103 2.99 1.44 -12.96
CA ILE A 103 4.39 1.29 -12.52
C ILE A 103 5.19 0.47 -13.52
N THR A 104 4.64 -0.63 -14.04
CA THR A 104 5.33 -1.43 -15.06
C THR A 104 5.56 -0.64 -16.35
N THR A 105 4.59 0.14 -16.81
CA THR A 105 4.74 0.99 -18.00
C THR A 105 5.81 2.05 -17.80
N VAL A 106 5.79 2.73 -16.65
CA VAL A 106 6.81 3.74 -16.29
C VAL A 106 8.20 3.10 -16.25
N LEU A 107 8.37 1.98 -15.53
CA LEU A 107 9.68 1.32 -15.41
C LEU A 107 10.19 0.70 -16.72
N GLN A 108 9.29 0.36 -17.66
CA GLN A 108 9.68 -0.19 -18.95
C GLN A 108 10.06 0.90 -19.97
N GLN A 109 9.37 2.05 -19.93
CA GLN A 109 9.52 3.11 -20.94
C GLN A 109 10.45 4.24 -20.48
N LEU A 110 10.55 4.46 -19.18
CA LEU A 110 11.19 5.63 -18.60
C LEU A 110 12.33 5.21 -17.66
N LYS A 111 13.47 5.85 -17.85
CA LYS A 111 14.60 5.85 -16.94
C LYS A 111 14.45 7.06 -16.04
N LEU A 112 14.17 6.80 -14.76
CA LEU A 112 14.04 7.84 -13.75
C LEU A 112 15.39 8.00 -13.05
N GLU A 113 16.02 9.16 -13.19
CA GLU A 113 17.27 9.49 -12.53
C GLU A 113 17.09 10.68 -11.58
N LYS A 114 17.85 10.62 -10.48
CA LYS A 114 17.92 11.70 -9.51
C LYS A 114 18.77 12.82 -10.09
N CYS A 115 18.31 14.07 -9.98
CA CYS A 115 19.14 15.23 -10.33
C CYS A 115 20.40 15.25 -9.44
N PRO A 116 21.61 15.40 -10.01
CA PRO A 116 22.87 15.22 -9.28
C PRO A 116 23.06 16.21 -8.12
N GLU A 117 22.41 17.37 -8.18
CA GLU A 117 22.54 18.46 -7.21
C GLU A 117 21.41 18.49 -6.17
N ALA A 118 20.34 17.70 -6.36
CA ALA A 118 19.22 17.65 -5.44
C ALA A 118 19.46 16.60 -4.34
N GLU A 119 19.29 16.92 -3.08
CA GLU A 119 19.20 15.91 -2.02
C GLU A 119 17.77 15.36 -1.96
N LEU A 120 17.62 14.03 -1.90
CA LEU A 120 16.29 13.42 -1.86
C LEU A 120 15.90 13.26 -0.38
N ASP A 121 15.10 14.18 0.13
CA ASP A 121 14.56 14.07 1.48
C ASP A 121 13.40 13.06 1.49
N LEU A 122 13.64 11.91 2.12
CA LEU A 122 12.64 10.85 2.29
C LEU A 122 11.74 11.10 3.51
N THR A 123 11.90 12.23 4.22
CA THR A 123 11.03 12.58 5.34
C THR A 123 9.61 12.76 4.82
N PRO A 124 8.66 11.92 5.28
CA PRO A 124 7.31 12.01 4.77
C PRO A 124 6.60 13.24 5.34
N MET A 125 5.94 14.01 4.49
CA MET A 125 5.04 15.06 4.94
C MET A 125 3.71 14.44 5.33
N TYR A 126 3.40 14.55 6.62
CA TYR A 126 2.16 14.06 7.21
C TYR A 126 0.99 14.97 6.80
N GLY A 127 -0.12 14.35 6.40
CA GLY A 127 -1.37 15.01 6.05
C GLY A 127 -2.50 13.99 6.01
N LEU A 128 -3.58 14.26 5.25
CA LEU A 128 -4.60 13.25 4.96
C LEU A 128 -3.99 12.01 4.27
N ALA A 129 -2.95 12.23 3.46
CA ALA A 129 -2.09 11.19 2.95
C ALA A 129 -0.61 11.54 3.17
N MET A 130 0.20 10.51 3.39
CA MET A 130 1.66 10.66 3.41
C MET A 130 2.12 10.99 2.01
N LYS A 131 2.75 12.15 1.84
CA LYS A 131 3.35 12.55 0.56
C LYS A 131 4.82 12.88 0.74
N PRO A 132 5.68 12.52 -0.21
CA PRO A 132 7.06 12.98 -0.19
C PRO A 132 7.13 14.50 -0.37
N THR A 133 8.22 15.11 0.09
CA THR A 133 8.55 16.50 -0.24
C THR A 133 8.65 16.66 -1.77
N PRO A 134 8.24 17.79 -2.36
CA PRO A 134 8.36 17.98 -3.80
C PRO A 134 9.83 17.90 -4.24
N TYR A 135 10.14 16.99 -5.16
CA TYR A 135 11.47 16.82 -5.74
C TYR A 135 11.42 16.80 -7.27
N GLN A 136 12.54 17.09 -7.91
CA GLN A 136 12.70 17.03 -9.35
C GLN A 136 13.40 15.72 -9.74
N LEU A 137 12.96 15.12 -10.85
CA LEU A 137 13.59 13.94 -11.44
C LEU A 137 13.97 14.24 -12.89
N GLN A 138 15.10 13.69 -13.31
CA GLN A 138 15.45 13.60 -14.72
C GLN A 138 14.76 12.35 -15.29
N VAL A 139 13.98 12.56 -16.34
CA VAL A 139 13.24 11.48 -17.00
C VAL A 139 13.80 11.35 -18.41
N GLU A 140 14.37 10.19 -18.70
CA GLU A 140 14.82 9.83 -20.03
C GLU A 140 13.96 8.69 -20.54
N THR A 141 13.54 8.74 -21.81
CA THR A 141 12.91 7.57 -22.42
C THR A 141 13.99 6.54 -22.71
N HIS A 142 13.68 5.27 -22.46
CA HIS A 142 14.52 4.19 -22.98
C HIS A 142 14.49 4.26 -24.50
N SER A 143 15.55 4.83 -25.10
CA SER A 143 15.76 4.84 -26.54
C SER A 143 15.74 3.39 -27.03
N THR A 144 14.67 3.03 -27.73
CA THR A 144 14.54 1.74 -28.40
C THR A 144 15.09 1.83 -29.80
#